data_AF-A0AA47P4R5-F1
#
_entry.id   AF-A0AA47P4R5-F1
#
_cell.length_a   1.000
_cell.length_b   1.000
_cell.length_c   1.000
_cell.angle_alpha   90.00
_cell.angle_beta   90.00
_cell.angle_gamma   90.00
#
_symmetry.space_group_name_H-M   'P 1'
#
loop_
_entity.id
_entity.type
_entity.pdbx_description
1 polymer ?
#
loop_
_entity_poly.entity_id
_entity_poly.type
_entity_poly.pdbx_seq_one_letter_code
_entity_poly.pdbx_strand_id
1 'polypeptide(L)'
;MAAYHACLGCGLRDGVYNVELKMTELGPRLIEINARMGGFYLRDWILQLYGVDMLLAAFMVACGVRPRLPSATDLPAGGHFAGVMCVVSQHLQALRTTSRLTYLRSLHQEGAIFLNEFAAADELIAGEYEEPFCNVAMRDTCGERARQRLLSLCQALGLHCPPHYDLKFFLSHFS
;
A
#
# COMPACT_ATOMS: atom_id res chain seq x y z
N MET A 1 -5.87 19.29 -1.48
CA MET A 1 -6.72 20.37 -0.91
C MET A 1 -7.79 19.84 0.04
N ALA A 2 -8.66 18.89 -0.34
CA ALA A 2 -9.74 18.40 0.56
C ALA A 2 -9.23 17.81 1.89
N ALA A 3 -8.27 16.87 1.86
CA ALA A 3 -7.69 16.29 3.08
C ALA A 3 -7.05 17.36 4.00
N TYR A 4 -6.31 18.31 3.41
CA TYR A 4 -5.70 19.42 4.14
C TYR A 4 -6.74 20.28 4.86
N HIS A 5 -7.81 20.68 4.17
CA HIS A 5 -8.89 21.47 4.79
C HIS A 5 -9.64 20.69 5.87
N ALA A 6 -9.83 19.39 5.69
CA ALA A 6 -10.44 18.53 6.71
C ALA A 6 -9.61 18.53 8.00
N CYS A 7 -8.29 18.33 7.92
CA CYS A 7 -7.40 18.40 9.07
C CYS A 7 -7.48 19.77 9.76
N LEU A 8 -7.35 20.87 8.99
CA LEU A 8 -7.43 22.22 9.55
C LEU A 8 -8.77 22.52 10.22
N GLY A 9 -9.88 22.07 9.63
CA GLY A 9 -11.22 22.22 10.19
C GLY A 9 -11.39 21.53 11.55
N CYS A 10 -10.64 20.43 11.77
CA CYS A 10 -10.59 19.72 13.05
C CYS A 10 -9.52 20.25 14.02
N GLY A 11 -8.81 21.32 13.68
CA GLY A 11 -7.71 21.86 14.49
C GLY A 11 -6.40 21.05 14.43
N LEU A 12 -6.30 20.10 13.49
CA LEU A 12 -5.11 19.27 13.29
C LEU A 12 -4.12 20.01 12.39
N ARG A 13 -3.03 20.51 13.00
CA ARG A 13 -2.06 21.39 12.33
C ARG A 13 -0.71 20.72 12.10
N ASP A 14 -0.17 20.09 13.12
CA ASP A 14 1.17 19.51 13.12
C ASP A 14 1.10 18.01 13.42
N GLY A 15 1.43 17.19 12.43
CA GLY A 15 1.44 15.75 12.55
C GLY A 15 1.39 15.02 11.21
N VAL A 16 1.26 13.70 11.29
CA VAL A 16 0.98 12.84 10.13
C VAL A 16 -0.42 12.25 10.30
N TYR A 17 -1.25 12.41 9.28
CA TYR A 17 -2.66 12.05 9.31
C TYR A 17 -3.00 11.15 8.12
N ASN A 18 -3.73 10.06 8.37
CA ASN A 18 -4.35 9.26 7.33
C ASN A 18 -5.80 9.72 7.17
N VAL A 19 -6.10 10.34 6.03
CA VAL A 19 -7.42 10.93 5.75
C VAL A 19 -8.13 10.12 4.68
N GLU A 20 -9.28 9.56 5.03
CA GLU A 20 -10.06 8.71 4.15
C GLU A 20 -11.19 9.51 3.52
N LEU A 21 -11.26 9.45 2.18
CA LEU A 21 -12.20 10.22 1.37
C LEU A 21 -12.92 9.28 0.42
N LYS A 22 -14.22 9.50 0.23
CA LYS A 22 -15.00 8.88 -0.84
C LYS A 22 -15.12 9.83 -2.02
N MET A 23 -14.75 9.39 -3.22
CA MET A 23 -15.04 10.17 -4.42
C MET A 23 -16.54 10.10 -4.73
N THR A 24 -17.18 11.26 -4.93
CA THR A 24 -18.58 11.38 -5.33
C THR A 24 -18.68 12.23 -6.59
N GLU A 25 -19.87 12.31 -7.20
CA GLU A 25 -20.14 13.21 -8.33
C GLU A 25 -19.86 14.68 -8.02
N LEU A 26 -19.95 15.07 -6.74
CA LEU A 26 -19.66 16.41 -6.25
C LEU A 26 -18.21 16.58 -5.74
N GLY A 27 -17.34 15.59 -6.01
CA GLY A 27 -15.95 15.56 -5.53
C GLY A 27 -15.75 14.75 -4.25
N PRO A 28 -14.55 14.83 -3.63
CA PRO A 28 -14.20 14.01 -2.47
C PRO A 28 -14.99 14.43 -1.22
N ARG A 29 -15.53 13.45 -0.49
CA ARG A 29 -16.23 13.62 0.79
C ARG A 29 -15.47 12.92 1.90
N LEU A 30 -15.33 13.59 3.05
CA LEU A 30 -14.64 13.05 4.22
C LEU A 30 -15.39 11.85 4.79
N ILE A 31 -14.66 10.76 5.03
CA ILE A 31 -15.13 9.59 5.78
C ILE A 31 -14.54 9.63 7.19
N GLU A 32 -13.20 9.66 7.28
CA GLU A 32 -12.48 9.56 8.56
C GLU A 32 -11.16 10.33 8.52
N ILE A 33 -10.72 10.81 9.69
CA ILE A 33 -9.35 11.27 9.93
C ILE A 33 -8.74 10.43 11.05
N ASN A 34 -7.68 9.69 10.72
CA ASN A 34 -6.86 8.98 11.68
C ASN A 34 -5.63 9.83 12.02
N ALA A 35 -5.43 10.18 13.30
CA ALA A 35 -4.30 10.97 13.79
C ALA A 35 -2.99 10.16 13.90
N ARG A 36 -2.65 9.45 12.83
CA ARG A 36 -1.47 8.61 12.68
C ARG A 36 -1.15 8.39 11.21
N MET A 37 0.00 7.80 10.94
CA MET A 37 0.34 7.25 9.62
C MET A 37 -0.68 6.18 9.18
N GLY A 38 -0.84 6.07 7.86
CA GLY A 38 -1.54 4.94 7.25
C GLY A 38 -0.87 3.61 7.60
N GLY A 39 -1.66 2.56 7.74
CA GLY A 39 -1.18 1.23 8.11
C GLY A 39 -0.41 0.53 6.98
N PHE A 40 0.11 -0.66 7.30
CA PHE A 40 0.72 -1.59 6.36
C PHE A 40 1.87 -0.96 5.54
N TYR A 41 1.90 -1.23 4.24
CA TYR A 41 2.95 -0.84 3.30
C TYR A 41 2.87 0.63 2.85
N LEU A 42 1.84 1.38 3.25
CA LEU A 42 1.61 2.74 2.76
C LEU A 42 2.78 3.67 3.06
N ARG A 43 3.40 3.53 4.24
CA ARG A 43 4.58 4.31 4.61
C ARG A 43 5.74 4.06 3.66
N ASP A 44 6.01 2.80 3.39
CA ASP A 44 7.16 2.41 2.59
C ASP A 44 6.94 2.82 1.12
N TRP A 45 5.72 2.71 0.60
CA TRP A 45 5.39 3.20 -0.74
C TRP A 45 5.49 4.71 -0.85
N ILE A 46 5.08 5.46 0.18
CA ILE A 46 5.24 6.92 0.20
C ILE A 46 6.72 7.30 0.15
N LEU A 47 7.57 6.63 0.93
CA LEU A 47 9.01 6.83 0.87
C LEU A 47 9.56 6.52 -0.53
N GLN A 48 9.15 5.40 -1.14
CA GLN A 48 9.63 4.97 -2.45
C GLN A 48 9.18 5.87 -3.61
N LEU A 49 7.94 6.38 -3.56
CA LEU A 49 7.37 7.21 -4.63
C LEU A 49 7.75 8.67 -4.49
N TYR A 50 7.80 9.18 -3.26
CA TYR A 50 7.87 10.62 -2.99
C TYR A 50 9.16 11.03 -2.27
N GLY A 51 9.97 10.07 -1.80
CA GLY A 51 11.16 10.37 -0.99
C GLY A 51 10.83 10.92 0.39
N VAL A 52 9.59 10.76 0.85
CA VAL A 52 9.11 11.30 2.14
C VAL A 52 9.19 10.22 3.21
N ASP A 53 10.11 10.39 4.16
CA ASP A 53 10.16 9.57 5.37
C ASP A 53 9.15 10.10 6.39
N MET A 54 7.97 9.47 6.42
CA MET A 54 6.90 9.87 7.34
C MET A 54 7.22 9.57 8.81
N LEU A 55 8.04 8.57 9.10
CA LEU A 55 8.41 8.26 10.48
C LEU A 55 9.31 9.37 11.02
N LEU A 56 10.33 9.75 10.26
CA LEU A 56 11.20 10.87 10.60
C LEU A 56 10.41 12.17 10.70
N ALA A 57 9.50 12.44 9.76
CA ALA A 57 8.66 13.63 9.80
C ALA A 57 7.79 13.70 11.07
N ALA A 58 7.14 12.58 11.44
CA ALA A 58 6.36 12.48 12.66
C ALA A 58 7.22 12.71 13.92
N PHE A 59 8.42 12.13 13.97
CA PHE A 59 9.36 12.32 15.07
C PHE A 59 9.81 13.77 15.20
N MET A 60 10.19 14.41 14.09
CA MET A 60 10.57 15.83 14.07
C MET A 60 9.46 16.70 14.65
N VAL A 61 8.21 16.50 14.18
CA VAL A 61 7.04 17.23 14.70
C VAL A 61 6.86 17.02 16.20
N ALA A 62 6.96 15.78 16.68
CA ALA A 62 6.84 15.47 18.11
C ALA A 62 7.93 16.17 18.96
N CYS A 63 9.11 16.41 18.38
CA CYS A 63 10.20 17.16 19.00
C CYS A 63 10.11 18.69 18.82
N GLY A 64 9.02 19.21 18.23
CA GLY A 64 8.89 20.64 17.93
C GLY A 64 9.78 21.13 16.78
N VAL A 65 10.33 20.21 15.99
CA VAL A 65 11.16 20.51 14.82
C VAL A 65 10.31 20.42 13.57
N ARG A 66 10.25 21.49 12.78
CA ARG A 66 9.48 21.50 11.53
C ARG A 66 10.20 20.66 10.45
N PRO A 67 9.60 19.59 9.93
CA PRO A 67 10.18 18.83 8.83
C PRO A 67 10.20 19.68 7.54
N ARG A 68 11.31 19.58 6.79
CA ARG A 68 11.42 20.19 5.46
C ARG A 68 10.95 19.18 4.42
N LEU A 69 9.65 19.16 4.18
CA LEU A 69 9.05 18.31 3.17
C LEU A 69 8.96 19.07 1.83
N PRO A 70 9.10 18.38 0.69
CA PRO A 70 8.81 18.96 -0.61
C PRO A 70 7.37 19.47 -0.68
N SER A 71 7.12 20.53 -1.46
CA SER A 71 5.75 21.01 -1.66
C SER A 71 4.91 19.92 -2.31
N ALA A 72 3.64 19.80 -1.88
CA ALA A 72 2.69 18.87 -2.50
C ALA A 72 2.44 19.16 -3.99
N THR A 73 2.70 20.40 -4.45
CA THR A 73 2.63 20.77 -5.87
C THR A 73 3.88 20.42 -6.67
N ASP A 74 5.02 20.24 -5.99
CA ASP A 74 6.34 20.14 -6.61
C ASP A 74 6.87 18.70 -6.58
N LEU A 75 6.06 17.76 -6.06
CA LEU A 75 6.46 16.38 -5.81
C LEU A 75 5.62 15.41 -6.66
N PRO A 76 5.85 15.34 -7.98
CA PRO A 76 5.26 14.28 -8.78
C PRO A 76 5.77 12.94 -8.24
N ALA A 77 4.89 11.94 -8.12
CA ALA A 77 5.28 10.60 -7.77
C ALA A 77 6.33 10.09 -8.77
N GLY A 78 7.44 9.52 -8.29
CA GLY A 78 8.48 8.93 -9.12
C GLY A 78 8.07 7.62 -9.82
N GLY A 79 6.77 7.40 -10.04
CA GLY A 79 6.21 6.19 -10.61
C GLY A 79 4.85 5.84 -10.00
N HIS A 80 4.44 4.59 -10.22
CA HIS A 80 3.17 4.02 -9.79
C HIS A 80 3.44 2.66 -9.16
N PHE A 81 2.77 2.38 -8.05
CA PHE A 81 2.68 1.04 -7.48
C PHE A 81 1.32 0.43 -7.79
N ALA A 82 1.32 -0.87 -8.05
CA ALA A 82 0.14 -1.72 -7.96
C ALA A 82 0.52 -2.93 -7.10
N GLY A 83 -0.33 -3.30 -6.15
CA GLY A 83 -0.05 -4.42 -5.25
C GLY A 83 -1.31 -5.10 -4.75
N VAL A 84 -1.12 -6.32 -4.24
CA VAL A 84 -2.14 -7.16 -3.62
C VAL A 84 -1.73 -7.44 -2.19
N MET A 85 -2.70 -7.35 -1.28
CA MET A 85 -2.57 -7.92 0.07
C MET A 85 -2.89 -9.41 0.01
N CYS A 86 -1.92 -10.23 0.39
CA CYS A 86 -2.08 -11.67 0.48
C CYS A 86 -2.66 -12.02 1.85
N VAL A 87 -3.92 -12.42 1.88
CA VAL A 87 -4.57 -13.02 3.05
C VAL A 87 -4.52 -14.54 2.98
N VAL A 88 -4.36 -15.23 4.10
CA VAL A 88 -4.12 -16.68 4.14
C VAL A 88 -5.32 -17.46 3.59
N SER A 89 -6.55 -17.08 3.92
CA SER A 89 -7.79 -17.75 3.48
C SER A 89 -7.91 -17.85 1.96
N GLN A 90 -7.39 -16.85 1.23
CA GLN A 90 -7.43 -16.80 -0.23
C GLN A 90 -6.16 -17.36 -0.87
N HIS A 91 -5.02 -17.29 -0.19
CA HIS A 91 -3.71 -17.54 -0.79
C HIS A 91 -2.93 -18.70 -0.16
N LEU A 92 -3.48 -19.44 0.80
CA LEU A 92 -2.78 -20.49 1.56
C LEU A 92 -2.06 -21.49 0.65
N GLN A 93 -2.72 -21.95 -0.40
CA GLN A 93 -2.13 -22.91 -1.34
C GLN A 93 -0.89 -22.32 -2.01
N ALA A 94 -0.98 -21.10 -2.53
CA ALA A 94 0.14 -20.40 -3.14
C ALA A 94 1.26 -20.15 -2.11
N LEU A 95 0.93 -19.64 -0.92
CA LEU A 95 1.89 -19.36 0.16
C LEU A 95 2.63 -20.63 0.63
N ARG A 96 2.03 -21.82 0.49
CA ARG A 96 2.69 -23.11 0.79
C ARG A 96 3.49 -23.69 -0.38
N THR A 97 3.26 -23.23 -1.62
CA THR A 97 3.80 -23.85 -2.83
C THR A 97 4.59 -22.86 -3.68
N THR A 98 3.92 -22.07 -4.51
CA THR A 98 4.50 -21.20 -5.55
C THR A 98 4.93 -19.82 -5.04
N SER A 99 4.39 -19.39 -3.90
CA SER A 99 4.60 -18.08 -3.27
C SER A 99 5.09 -18.20 -1.83
N ARG A 100 5.94 -19.20 -1.55
CA ARG A 100 6.56 -19.32 -0.22
C ARG A 100 7.29 -18.03 0.13
N LEU A 101 7.20 -17.62 1.39
CA LEU A 101 7.79 -16.36 1.85
C LEU A 101 9.30 -16.28 1.56
N THR A 102 10.03 -17.39 1.68
CA THR A 102 11.45 -17.46 1.31
C THR A 102 11.70 -17.14 -0.16
N TYR A 103 10.82 -17.59 -1.06
CA TYR A 103 10.91 -17.30 -2.49
C TYR A 103 10.53 -15.86 -2.78
N LEU A 104 9.45 -15.34 -2.18
CA LEU A 104 9.07 -13.92 -2.31
C LEU A 104 10.18 -12.98 -1.82
N ARG A 105 10.86 -13.33 -0.71
CA ARG A 105 12.03 -12.60 -0.23
C ARG A 105 13.17 -12.60 -1.24
N SER A 106 13.46 -13.73 -1.90
CA SER A 106 14.47 -13.80 -2.97
C SER A 106 14.13 -12.85 -4.12
N LEU A 107 12.89 -12.91 -4.62
CA LEU A 107 12.42 -12.01 -5.68
C LEU A 107 12.51 -10.54 -5.28
N HIS A 108 12.23 -10.22 -4.02
CA HIS A 108 12.37 -8.86 -3.51
C HIS A 108 13.82 -8.39 -3.45
N GLN A 109 14.73 -9.24 -2.96
CA GLN A 109 16.18 -8.96 -2.89
C GLN A 109 16.79 -8.77 -4.29
N GLU A 110 16.29 -9.51 -5.27
CA GLU A 110 16.67 -9.39 -6.69
C GLU A 110 16.04 -8.14 -7.36
N GLY A 111 15.18 -7.40 -6.65
CA GLY A 111 14.48 -6.22 -7.18
C GLY A 111 13.37 -6.55 -8.18
N ALA A 112 12.98 -7.82 -8.30
CA ALA A 112 11.93 -8.26 -9.21
C ALA A 112 10.53 -7.84 -8.73
N ILE A 113 10.33 -7.78 -7.40
CA ILE A 113 9.08 -7.39 -6.76
C ILE A 113 9.34 -6.47 -5.55
N PHE A 114 8.29 -5.82 -5.07
CA PHE A 114 8.26 -5.21 -3.75
C PHE A 114 7.46 -6.12 -2.80
N LEU A 115 8.06 -6.44 -1.66
CA LEU A 115 7.46 -7.27 -0.61
C LEU A 115 7.41 -6.46 0.69
N ASN A 116 6.24 -6.41 1.32
CA ASN A 116 6.10 -5.97 2.70
C ASN A 116 5.51 -7.12 3.51
N GLU A 117 6.14 -7.48 4.62
CA GLU A 117 5.74 -8.59 5.48
C GLU A 117 5.03 -8.04 6.73
N PHE A 118 3.92 -8.65 7.12
CA PHE A 118 3.12 -8.20 8.28
C PHE A 118 3.02 -9.25 9.38
N ALA A 119 2.96 -10.53 9.01
CA ALA A 119 2.94 -11.66 9.94
C ALA A 119 4.27 -12.43 9.90
N ALA A 120 4.57 -13.17 10.97
CA ALA A 120 5.73 -14.04 10.98
C ALA A 120 5.55 -15.23 10.01
N ALA A 121 6.66 -15.79 9.51
CA ALA A 121 6.63 -16.83 8.47
C ALA A 121 5.87 -18.11 8.85
N ASP A 122 5.79 -18.39 10.15
CA ASP A 122 5.11 -19.52 10.78
C ASP A 122 3.62 -19.26 11.07
N GLU A 123 3.16 -18.01 10.96
CA GLU A 123 1.77 -17.59 11.19
C GLU A 123 0.92 -17.71 9.91
N LEU A 124 0.84 -18.91 9.34
CA LEU A 124 -0.14 -19.22 8.28
C LEU A 124 -1.46 -19.70 8.90
N ILE A 125 -2.05 -18.85 9.74
CA ILE A 125 -3.29 -19.14 10.47
C ILE A 125 -4.43 -18.32 9.85
N ALA A 126 -5.43 -19.02 9.31
CA ALA A 126 -6.69 -18.37 8.92
C ALA A 126 -7.60 -18.25 10.15
N GLY A 127 -8.23 -17.08 10.32
CA GLY A 127 -9.12 -16.79 11.45
C GLY A 127 -10.34 -15.96 11.05
N GLU A 128 -11.26 -15.75 12.00
CA GLU A 128 -12.48 -14.94 11.79
C GLU A 128 -12.17 -13.46 11.53
N TYR A 129 -11.10 -12.95 12.15
CA TYR A 129 -10.48 -11.66 11.84
C TYR A 129 -9.10 -11.93 11.25
N GLU A 130 -9.03 -11.98 9.92
CA GLU A 130 -7.81 -12.27 9.20
C GLU A 130 -7.06 -11.00 8.83
N GLU A 131 -5.85 -10.85 9.37
CA GLU A 131 -4.91 -9.81 8.94
C GLU A 131 -4.17 -10.25 7.67
N PRO A 132 -3.77 -9.30 6.80
CA PRO A 132 -2.89 -9.60 5.67
C PRO A 132 -1.59 -10.24 6.12
N PHE A 133 -1.18 -11.33 5.48
CA PHE A 133 0.10 -11.99 5.74
C PHE A 133 1.27 -11.17 5.18
N CYS A 134 1.14 -10.73 3.93
CA CYS A 134 2.11 -9.87 3.26
C CYS A 134 1.45 -9.04 2.14
N ASN A 135 2.21 -8.10 1.58
CA ASN A 135 1.88 -7.40 0.34
C ASN A 135 2.93 -7.74 -0.73
N VAL A 136 2.46 -8.07 -1.93
CA VAL A 136 3.30 -8.21 -3.13
C VAL A 136 2.92 -7.11 -4.11
N ALA A 137 3.92 -6.40 -4.64
CA ALA A 137 3.70 -5.23 -5.48
C ALA A 137 4.70 -5.09 -6.62
N MET A 138 4.24 -4.39 -7.65
CA MET A 138 5.02 -3.97 -8.81
C MET A 138 5.07 -2.44 -8.87
N ARG A 139 6.25 -1.92 -9.22
CA ARG A 139 6.46 -0.51 -9.55
C ARG A 139 6.70 -0.37 -11.05
N ASP A 140 6.14 0.67 -11.64
CA ASP A 140 6.44 1.10 -13.01
C ASP A 140 6.34 2.64 -13.10
N THR A 141 6.83 3.24 -14.17
CA THR A 141 6.60 4.66 -14.45
C THR A 141 5.17 4.91 -14.95
N CYS A 142 4.49 3.89 -15.47
CA CYS A 142 3.11 3.93 -15.94
C CYS A 142 2.20 3.06 -15.07
N GLY A 143 1.09 3.62 -14.59
CA GLY A 143 0.12 2.90 -13.78
C GLY A 143 -0.49 1.67 -14.46
N GLU A 144 -0.79 1.75 -15.76
CA GLU A 144 -1.33 0.61 -16.52
C GLU A 144 -0.33 -0.55 -16.58
N ARG A 145 0.94 -0.26 -16.89
CA ARG A 145 1.99 -1.29 -16.90
C ARG A 145 2.25 -1.86 -15.50
N ALA A 146 2.21 -1.05 -14.45
CA ALA A 146 2.32 -1.55 -13.08
C ALA A 146 1.21 -2.59 -12.78
N ARG A 147 -0.04 -2.31 -13.17
CA ARG A 147 -1.17 -3.24 -13.02
C ARG A 147 -1.03 -4.50 -13.88
N GLN A 148 -0.65 -4.36 -15.15
CA GLN A 148 -0.43 -5.51 -16.05
C GLN A 148 0.67 -6.43 -15.52
N ARG A 149 1.81 -5.86 -15.11
CA ARG A 149 2.93 -6.61 -14.51
C ARG A 149 2.51 -7.30 -13.23
N LEU A 150 1.74 -6.63 -12.36
CA LEU A 150 1.20 -7.24 -11.14
C LEU A 150 0.32 -8.45 -11.48
N LEU A 151 -0.61 -8.31 -12.43
CA LEU A 151 -1.49 -9.40 -12.83
C LEU A 151 -0.69 -10.61 -13.35
N SER A 152 0.26 -10.39 -14.26
CA SER A 152 1.11 -11.45 -14.80
C SER A 152 1.93 -12.14 -13.71
N LEU A 153 2.51 -11.36 -12.78
CA LEU A 153 3.23 -11.89 -11.63
C LEU A 153 2.31 -12.77 -10.77
N CYS A 154 1.14 -12.25 -10.38
CA CYS A 154 0.22 -12.97 -9.51
C CYS A 154 -0.35 -14.23 -10.17
N GLN A 155 -0.50 -14.26 -11.50
CA GLN A 155 -0.82 -15.48 -12.23
C GLN A 155 0.30 -16.52 -12.13
N ALA A 156 1.54 -16.11 -12.37
CA ALA A 156 2.69 -17.00 -12.27
C ALA A 156 2.93 -17.53 -10.84
N LEU A 157 2.66 -16.68 -9.84
CA LEU A 157 2.80 -16.98 -8.43
C LEU A 157 1.60 -17.74 -7.83
N GLY A 158 0.51 -17.92 -8.58
CA GLY A 158 -0.73 -18.54 -8.09
C GLY A 158 -1.52 -17.68 -7.09
N LEU A 159 -1.22 -16.38 -7.01
CA LEU A 159 -1.94 -15.40 -6.20
C LEU A 159 -3.19 -14.85 -6.89
N HIS A 160 -3.37 -15.14 -8.18
CA HIS A 160 -4.62 -14.96 -8.90
C HIS A 160 -5.38 -16.29 -8.94
N CYS A 161 -6.43 -16.44 -8.12
CA CYS A 161 -7.19 -17.69 -7.97
C CYS A 161 -8.70 -17.48 -8.18
N PRO A 162 -9.15 -17.15 -9.41
CA PRO A 162 -10.58 -16.98 -9.70
C PRO A 162 -11.36 -18.30 -9.50
N PRO A 163 -12.65 -18.25 -9.11
CA PRO A 163 -13.41 -17.03 -8.83
C PRO A 163 -13.15 -16.43 -7.44
N HIS A 164 -12.44 -17.16 -6.55
CA HIS A 164 -12.26 -16.79 -5.14
C HIS A 164 -11.46 -15.50 -4.95
N TYR A 165 -10.44 -15.28 -5.78
CA TYR A 165 -9.67 -14.04 -5.81
C TYR A 165 -9.34 -13.61 -7.25
N ASP A 166 -10.26 -12.85 -7.86
CA ASP A 166 -10.15 -12.39 -9.24
C ASP A 166 -9.49 -11.00 -9.34
N LEU A 167 -8.16 -11.00 -9.39
CA LEU A 167 -7.37 -9.79 -9.66
C LEU A 167 -7.73 -9.10 -10.99
N LYS A 168 -8.19 -9.80 -12.03
CA LYS A 168 -8.58 -9.14 -13.28
C LYS A 168 -9.81 -8.27 -13.05
N PHE A 169 -10.79 -8.80 -12.32
CA PHE A 169 -11.97 -8.06 -11.91
C PHE A 169 -11.62 -6.85 -11.03
N PHE A 170 -10.74 -7.01 -10.04
CA PHE A 170 -10.35 -5.88 -9.19
C PHE A 170 -9.62 -4.78 -9.97
N LEU A 171 -8.70 -5.16 -10.88
CA LEU A 171 -7.92 -4.20 -11.65
C LEU A 171 -8.72 -3.51 -12.76
N SER A 172 -9.82 -4.09 -13.24
CA SER A 172 -10.62 -3.51 -14.33
C SER A 172 -11.25 -2.15 -13.97
N HIS A 173 -11.47 -1.89 -12.69
CA HIS A 173 -12.04 -0.64 -12.16
C HIS A 173 -11.10 0.58 -12.29
N PHE A 174 -9.86 0.35 -12.75
CA PHE A 174 -8.84 1.39 -12.93
C PHE A 174 -8.40 1.53 -14.40
N SER A 175 -9.21 1.02 -15.33
CA SER A 175 -8.98 1.06 -16.79
C SER A 175 -9.58 2.31 -17.41
#